data_AF-A0A662E8J8-F1
#
_entry.id   AF-A0A662E8J8-F1
#
_cell.length_a   1.000
_cell.length_b   1.000
_cell.length_c   1.000
_cell.angle_alpha   90.00
_cell.angle_beta   90.00
_cell.angle_gamma   90.00
#
_symmetry.space_group_name_H-M   'P 1'
#
loop_
_entity.id
_entity.type
_entity.pdbx_description
1 polymer ?
#
loop_
_entity_poly.entity_id
_entity_poly.type
_entity_poly.pdbx_seq_one_letter_code
_entity_poly.pdbx_strand_id
1 'polypeptide(L)'
;MTIDAGNGGGPIELMRKVQGKLERMDFDNCVVLMDTDLPWPKSLPKRVNKTRIHYAGAIPCIEGLFLKLLNDPKYHSVQHSSQKCKRHFHKKHLGEEEKYDKDNYHKIFKKQTLLKQIREIPDFARLLDLMGVGKCE
;
A
#
# COMPACT_ATOMS: atom_id res chain seq x y z
N MET A 1 0.90 11.67 11.55
CA MET A 1 0.80 11.08 10.20
C MET A 1 -0.67 11.12 9.78
N THR A 2 -0.96 11.70 8.62
CA THR A 2 -2.32 11.73 8.04
C THR A 2 -2.44 10.61 7.02
N ILE A 3 -3.46 9.75 7.13
CA ILE A 3 -3.71 8.65 6.20
C ILE A 3 -5.01 8.95 5.46
N ASP A 4 -4.97 8.87 4.14
CA ASP A 4 -6.10 9.15 3.26
C ASP A 4 -6.31 8.00 2.27
N ALA A 5 -7.56 7.60 2.07
CA ALA A 5 -7.91 6.52 1.18
C ALA A 5 -8.21 7.04 -0.23
N GLY A 6 -7.70 6.36 -1.25
CA GLY A 6 -8.15 6.58 -2.61
C GLY A 6 -9.60 6.13 -2.78
N ASN A 7 -10.54 7.05 -2.99
CA ASN A 7 -11.96 6.74 -3.23
C ASN A 7 -12.21 6.16 -4.64
N GLY A 8 -11.57 5.03 -4.98
CA GLY A 8 -11.65 4.39 -6.29
C GLY A 8 -11.05 5.21 -7.45
N GLY A 9 -10.90 4.55 -8.59
CA GLY A 9 -10.29 5.10 -9.81
C GLY A 9 -8.96 4.41 -10.16
N GLY A 10 -8.38 4.77 -11.30
CA GLY A 10 -7.07 4.28 -11.72
C GLY A 10 -5.92 5.15 -11.16
N PRO A 11 -4.67 4.77 -11.47
CA PRO A 11 -3.48 5.53 -11.05
C PRO A 11 -3.52 7.02 -11.43
N ILE A 12 -4.12 7.36 -12.58
CA ILE A 12 -4.21 8.77 -13.06
C ILE A 12 -5.12 9.59 -12.14
N GLU A 13 -6.29 9.07 -11.80
CA GLU A 13 -7.26 9.74 -10.94
C GLU A 13 -6.68 9.97 -9.54
N LEU A 14 -5.98 8.97 -9.01
CA LEU A 14 -5.31 9.10 -7.71
C LEU A 14 -4.23 10.19 -7.73
N MET A 15 -3.39 10.23 -8.78
CA MET A 15 -2.37 11.27 -8.92
C MET A 15 -2.96 12.68 -8.96
N ARG A 16 -4.07 12.90 -9.68
CA ARG A 16 -4.75 14.20 -9.71
C ARG A 16 -5.28 14.60 -8.34
N LYS A 17 -5.88 13.66 -7.61
CA LYS A 17 -6.37 13.89 -6.24
C LYS A 17 -5.22 14.27 -5.30
N VAL A 18 -4.10 13.54 -5.36
CA VAL A 18 -2.92 13.84 -4.54
C VAL A 18 -2.38 15.23 -4.87
N GLN A 19 -2.22 15.56 -6.16
CA GLN A 19 -1.73 16.87 -6.58
C GLN A 19 -2.61 18.01 -6.06
N GLY A 20 -3.94 17.90 -6.21
CA GLY A 20 -4.87 18.92 -5.72
C GLY A 20 -4.89 19.07 -4.20
N LYS A 21 -4.48 18.04 -3.44
CA LYS A 21 -4.29 18.14 -1.98
C LYS A 21 -3.00 18.85 -1.62
N LEU A 22 -1.91 18.55 -2.32
CA LEU A 22 -0.61 19.21 -2.11
C LEU A 22 -0.65 20.70 -2.44
N GLU A 23 -1.53 21.13 -3.34
CA GLU A 23 -1.75 22.56 -3.62
C GLU A 23 -2.47 23.29 -2.48
N ARG A 24 -3.13 22.56 -1.56
CA ARG A 24 -3.98 23.13 -0.49
C ARG A 24 -3.47 22.85 0.92
N MET A 25 -2.52 21.93 1.06
CA MET A 25 -2.02 21.42 2.33
C MET A 25 -0.51 21.27 2.23
N ASP A 26 0.18 21.58 3.32
CA ASP A 26 1.62 21.38 3.43
C ASP A 26 1.92 20.03 4.09
N PHE A 27 2.85 19.28 3.51
CA PHE A 27 3.30 17.98 4.01
C PHE A 27 4.82 17.89 3.91
N ASP A 28 5.46 17.42 4.98
CA ASP A 28 6.91 17.18 4.98
C ASP A 28 7.31 16.10 3.98
N ASN A 29 6.56 14.99 4.00
CA ASN A 29 6.72 13.84 3.11
C ASN A 29 5.34 13.33 2.66
N CYS A 30 5.20 13.01 1.38
CA CYS A 30 3.98 12.42 0.84
C CYS A 30 4.31 11.05 0.22
N VAL A 31 3.65 9.99 0.69
CA VAL A 31 3.79 8.64 0.13
C VAL A 31 2.47 8.20 -0.48
N VAL A 32 2.51 7.75 -1.73
CA VAL A 32 1.36 7.26 -2.49
C VAL A 32 1.57 5.79 -2.78
N LEU A 33 0.85 4.92 -2.05
CA LEU A 33 0.83 3.48 -2.29
C LEU A 33 -0.27 3.15 -3.32
N MET A 34 0.09 2.44 -4.38
CA MET A 34 -0.84 2.04 -5.46
C MET A 34 -0.65 0.58 -5.84
N ASP A 35 -1.73 -0.03 -6.31
CA ASP A 35 -1.68 -1.31 -7.00
C ASP A 35 -0.84 -1.23 -8.28
N THR A 36 -0.23 -2.34 -8.65
CA THR A 36 0.60 -2.47 -9.87
C THR A 36 -0.07 -3.29 -10.96
N ASP A 37 -1.37 -3.58 -10.78
CA ASP A 37 -2.19 -4.36 -11.71
C ASP A 37 -2.57 -3.58 -12.97
N LEU A 38 -2.67 -2.27 -12.86
CA LEU A 38 -2.84 -1.34 -13.97
C LEU A 38 -1.54 -0.60 -14.28
N PRO A 39 -1.26 -0.30 -15.57
CA PRO A 39 -0.07 0.44 -15.94
C PRO A 39 -0.09 1.84 -15.33
N TRP A 40 0.99 2.18 -14.66
CA TRP A 40 1.17 3.52 -14.14
C TRP A 40 1.41 4.53 -15.27
N PRO A 41 1.03 5.80 -15.09
CA PRO A 41 1.18 6.79 -16.15
C PRO A 41 2.65 6.99 -16.50
N LYS A 42 3.00 6.98 -17.79
CA LYS A 42 4.38 7.22 -18.25
C LYS A 42 4.96 8.58 -17.81
N SER A 43 4.09 9.51 -17.43
CA SER A 43 4.45 10.84 -16.89
C SER A 43 4.84 10.82 -15.41
N LEU A 44 4.59 9.71 -14.69
CA LEU A 44 4.84 9.58 -13.26
C LEU A 44 6.31 9.82 -12.90
N PRO A 45 7.32 9.19 -13.56
CA PRO A 45 8.74 9.43 -13.24
C PRO A 45 9.15 10.90 -13.34
N LYS A 46 8.62 11.63 -14.33
CA LYS A 46 8.91 13.06 -14.53
C LYS A 46 8.30 13.95 -13.43
N ARG A 47 7.20 13.50 -12.81
CA ARG A 47 6.52 14.22 -11.72
C ARG A 47 7.13 13.88 -10.35
N VAL A 48 7.58 12.64 -10.15
CA VAL A 48 8.30 12.21 -8.93
C VAL A 48 9.54 13.10 -8.70
N ASN A 49 10.34 13.32 -9.75
CA ASN A 49 11.59 14.09 -9.63
C ASN A 49 11.39 15.59 -9.35
N LYS A 50 10.16 16.10 -9.43
CA LYS A 50 9.84 17.52 -9.24
C LYS A 50 9.04 17.79 -7.96
N THR A 51 8.69 16.76 -7.20
CA THR A 51 7.77 16.87 -6.06
C THR A 51 8.30 16.06 -4.88
N ARG A 52 7.92 16.40 -3.65
CA ARG A 52 8.24 15.61 -2.42
C ARG A 52 7.37 14.35 -2.29
N ILE A 53 6.93 13.79 -3.42
CA ILE A 53 5.99 12.67 -3.47
C ILE A 53 6.77 11.40 -3.81
N HIS A 54 6.64 10.41 -2.96
CA HIS A 54 7.18 9.08 -3.17
C HIS A 54 6.04 8.14 -3.58
N TYR A 55 6.16 7.52 -4.74
CA TYR A 55 5.22 6.52 -5.20
C TYR A 55 5.76 5.13 -4.88
N ALA A 56 4.96 4.31 -4.20
CA ALA A 56 5.27 2.94 -3.84
C ALA A 56 4.25 2.00 -4.50
N GLY A 57 4.75 0.93 -5.11
CA GLY A 57 3.91 -0.07 -5.78
C GLY A 57 3.69 -1.27 -4.88
N ALA A 58 2.44 -1.69 -4.72
CA ALA A 58 2.10 -2.96 -4.12
C ALA A 58 2.11 -4.04 -5.20
N ILE A 59 3.05 -4.98 -5.11
CA ILE A 59 3.23 -6.08 -6.08
C ILE A 59 2.68 -7.38 -5.49
N PRO A 60 1.72 -8.06 -6.16
CA PRO A 60 1.00 -7.65 -7.38
C PRO A 60 -0.06 -6.56 -7.15
N CYS A 61 -0.59 -6.48 -5.93
CA CYS A 61 -1.60 -5.51 -5.47
C CYS A 61 -1.49 -5.38 -3.94
N ILE A 62 -2.29 -4.50 -3.34
CA ILE A 62 -2.32 -4.25 -1.90
C ILE A 62 -2.70 -5.52 -1.13
N GLU A 63 -3.72 -6.27 -1.54
CA GLU A 63 -4.08 -7.53 -0.88
C GLU A 63 -2.99 -8.59 -1.07
N GLY A 64 -2.25 -8.55 -2.19
CA GLY A 64 -1.08 -9.38 -2.40
C GLY A 64 0.04 -9.07 -1.39
N LEU A 65 0.33 -7.78 -1.17
CA LEU A 65 1.27 -7.32 -0.15
C LEU A 65 0.81 -7.74 1.25
N PHE A 66 -0.48 -7.64 1.56
CA PHE A 66 -1.05 -8.10 2.83
C PHE A 66 -0.86 -9.58 3.06
N LEU A 67 -1.13 -10.42 2.07
CA LEU A 67 -0.90 -11.87 2.16
C LEU A 67 0.58 -12.19 2.37
N LYS A 68 1.48 -11.45 1.72
CA LYS A 68 2.93 -11.58 1.92
C LYS A 68 3.33 -11.20 3.35
N LEU A 69 2.81 -10.09 3.88
CA LEU A 69 3.05 -9.61 5.26
C LEU A 69 2.50 -10.59 6.32
N LEU A 70 1.42 -11.30 6.02
CA LEU A 70 0.87 -12.32 6.91
C LEU A 70 1.56 -13.68 6.77
N ASN A 71 2.55 -13.79 5.89
CA ASN A 71 3.19 -15.06 5.51
C ASN A 71 2.15 -16.14 5.16
N ASP A 72 1.12 -15.74 4.39
CA ASP A 72 0.00 -16.63 4.07
C ASP A 72 0.48 -17.77 3.15
N PRO A 73 0.19 -19.05 3.49
CA PRO A 73 0.70 -20.19 2.75
C PRO A 73 0.19 -20.26 1.29
N LYS A 74 -0.91 -19.57 0.97
CA LYS A 74 -1.43 -19.51 -0.39
C LYS A 74 -0.90 -18.33 -1.20
N TYR A 75 -0.08 -17.45 -0.63
CA TYR A 75 0.47 -16.28 -1.34
C TYR A 75 1.02 -16.63 -2.72
N HIS A 76 1.94 -17.60 -2.80
CA HIS A 76 2.56 -18.01 -4.07
C HIS A 76 1.56 -18.54 -5.11
N SER A 77 0.43 -19.12 -4.67
CA SER A 77 -0.60 -19.65 -5.56
C SER A 77 -1.56 -18.57 -6.10
N VAL A 78 -1.68 -17.42 -5.42
CA VAL A 78 -2.64 -16.37 -5.76
C VAL A 78 -1.99 -15.08 -6.28
N GLN A 79 -0.70 -14.85 -6.00
CA GLN A 79 0.05 -13.62 -6.33
C GLN A 79 0.09 -13.24 -7.82
N HIS A 80 -0.37 -14.11 -8.72
CA HIS A 80 -0.40 -13.83 -10.15
C HIS A 80 -1.71 -13.15 -10.59
N SER A 81 -2.62 -12.83 -9.67
CA SER A 81 -3.88 -12.15 -9.98
C SER A 81 -4.40 -11.37 -8.79
N SER A 82 -4.58 -10.05 -8.97
CA SER A 82 -5.16 -9.17 -7.95
C SER A 82 -6.54 -9.64 -7.50
N GLN A 83 -7.36 -10.14 -8.44
CA GLN A 83 -8.67 -10.71 -8.11
C GLN A 83 -8.56 -11.94 -7.21
N LYS A 84 -7.57 -12.83 -7.45
CA LYS A 84 -7.33 -14.00 -6.59
C LYS A 84 -6.80 -13.58 -5.22
N CYS A 85 -5.86 -12.62 -5.16
CA CYS A 85 -5.36 -12.04 -3.92
C CYS A 85 -6.50 -11.46 -3.09
N LYS A 86 -7.32 -10.57 -3.68
CA LYS A 86 -8.46 -9.95 -3.04
C LYS A 86 -9.45 -10.97 -2.51
N ARG A 87 -9.87 -11.93 -3.34
CA ARG A 87 -10.82 -12.97 -2.93
C ARG A 87 -10.28 -13.84 -1.79
N HIS A 88 -9.00 -14.22 -1.84
CA HIS A 88 -8.40 -15.05 -0.79
C HIS A 88 -8.23 -14.28 0.52
N PHE A 89 -7.74 -13.04 0.45
CA PHE A 89 -7.62 -12.17 1.61
C PHE A 89 -8.97 -11.98 2.30
N HIS A 90 -10.02 -11.64 1.54
CA HIS A 90 -11.33 -11.41 2.13
C HIS A 90 -11.98 -12.67 2.70
N LYS A 91 -11.74 -13.82 2.07
CA LYS A 91 -12.26 -15.10 2.56
C LYS A 91 -11.58 -15.56 3.86
N LYS A 92 -10.28 -15.27 4.02
CA LYS A 92 -9.46 -15.87 5.08
C LYS A 92 -9.19 -14.95 6.26
N HIS A 93 -9.00 -13.66 6.00
CA HIS A 93 -8.47 -12.71 6.99
C HIS A 93 -9.46 -11.62 7.36
N LEU A 94 -10.16 -11.03 6.37
CA LEU A 94 -11.00 -9.87 6.63
C LEU A 94 -12.21 -9.81 5.69
N GLY A 95 -13.42 -10.03 6.19
CA GLY A 95 -14.63 -10.01 5.36
C GLY A 95 -14.82 -8.69 4.59
N GLU A 96 -15.59 -8.73 3.49
CA GLU A 96 -15.83 -7.56 2.63
C GLU A 96 -16.47 -6.38 3.39
N GLU A 97 -17.35 -6.68 4.36
CA GLU A 97 -17.99 -5.67 5.22
C GLU A 97 -17.05 -5.13 6.31
N GLU A 98 -16.10 -5.95 6.76
CA GLU A 98 -15.17 -5.63 7.84
C GLU A 98 -14.02 -4.71 7.37
N LYS A 99 -13.81 -4.62 6.06
CA LYS A 99 -12.66 -3.91 5.44
C LYS A 99 -12.68 -2.39 5.62
N TYR A 100 -13.81 -1.82 6.00
CA TYR A 100 -13.95 -0.37 6.21
C TYR A 100 -13.53 0.07 7.62
N ASP A 101 -13.42 -0.88 8.55
CA ASP A 101 -13.02 -0.61 9.93
C ASP A 101 -11.52 -0.91 10.12
N LYS A 102 -10.78 0.13 10.52
CA LYS A 102 -9.34 0.07 10.77
C LYS A 102 -9.00 -0.86 11.94
N ASP A 103 -9.89 -1.01 12.92
CA ASP A 103 -9.64 -1.84 14.09
C ASP A 103 -9.60 -3.32 13.72
N ASN A 104 -10.28 -3.73 12.64
CA ASN A 104 -10.19 -5.10 12.15
C ASN A 104 -8.81 -5.40 11.55
N TYR A 105 -8.17 -4.44 10.89
CA TYR A 105 -6.78 -4.60 10.45
C TYR A 105 -5.82 -4.71 11.64
N HIS A 106 -6.07 -3.97 12.74
CA HIS A 106 -5.24 -4.07 13.94
C HIS A 106 -5.23 -5.47 14.56
N LYS A 107 -6.38 -6.17 14.52
CA LYS A 107 -6.51 -7.56 15.00
C LYS A 107 -5.69 -8.56 14.17
N ILE A 108 -5.54 -8.29 12.86
CA ILE A 108 -4.87 -9.16 11.89
C ILE A 108 -3.36 -8.87 11.86
N PHE A 109 -2.99 -7.59 11.75
CA PHE A 109 -1.61 -7.14 11.60
C PHE A 109 -0.97 -6.79 12.94
N LYS A 110 -0.56 -7.81 13.68
CA LYS A 110 0.18 -7.61 14.94
C LYS A 110 1.55 -7.00 14.67
N LYS A 111 1.96 -6.03 15.51
CA LYS A 111 3.26 -5.34 15.41
C LYS A 111 4.44 -6.29 15.27
N GLN A 112 4.47 -7.38 16.06
CA GLN A 112 5.55 -8.37 16.01
C GLN A 112 5.66 -9.07 14.66
N THR A 113 4.53 -9.38 14.02
CA THR A 113 4.50 -9.97 12.67
C THR A 113 5.06 -8.97 11.67
N LEU A 114 4.58 -7.72 11.70
CA LEU A 114 5.06 -6.67 10.80
C LEU A 114 6.57 -6.45 10.93
N LEU A 115 7.09 -6.35 12.17
CA LEU A 115 8.52 -6.13 12.42
C LEU A 115 9.41 -7.24 11.86
N LYS A 116 8.98 -8.51 11.93
CA LYS A 116 9.71 -9.63 11.31
C LYS A 116 9.76 -9.47 9.79
N GLN A 117 8.66 -9.06 9.19
CA GLN A 117 8.55 -8.92 7.73
C GLN A 117 9.32 -7.73 7.16
N ILE A 118 9.68 -6.72 7.97
CA ILE A 118 10.55 -5.62 7.53
C ILE A 118 11.86 -6.17 6.93
N ARG A 119 12.42 -7.21 7.53
CA ARG A 119 13.69 -7.81 7.08
C ARG A 119 13.54 -8.66 5.82
N GLU A 120 12.37 -9.28 5.65
CA GLU A 120 12.10 -10.25 4.58
C GLU A 120 11.48 -9.62 3.32
N ILE A 121 10.87 -8.44 3.46
CA ILE A 121 10.14 -7.76 2.38
C ILE A 121 10.75 -6.38 2.15
N PRO A 122 11.75 -6.25 1.24
CA PRO A 122 12.42 -4.98 0.96
C PRO A 122 11.47 -3.85 0.56
N ASP A 123 10.40 -4.15 -0.20
CA ASP A 123 9.39 -3.15 -0.59
C ASP A 123 8.65 -2.58 0.62
N PHE A 124 8.43 -3.41 1.65
CA PHE A 124 7.78 -2.98 2.89
C PHE A 124 8.73 -2.14 3.75
N ALA A 125 10.01 -2.55 3.86
CA ALA A 125 11.03 -1.74 4.52
C ALA A 125 11.14 -0.34 3.87
N ARG A 126 11.23 -0.30 2.55
CA ARG A 126 11.24 0.95 1.78
C ARG A 126 10.00 1.80 2.05
N LEU A 127 8.82 1.19 2.10
CA LEU A 127 7.59 1.92 2.42
C LEU A 127 7.65 2.55 3.82
N LEU A 128 8.13 1.83 4.83
CA LEU A 128 8.29 2.34 6.19
C LEU A 128 9.32 3.47 6.27
N ASP A 129 10.43 3.36 5.54
CA ASP A 129 11.44 4.41 5.46
C ASP A 129 10.88 5.69 4.84
N LEU A 130 10.14 5.56 3.73
CA LEU A 130 9.47 6.68 3.07
C LEU A 130 8.44 7.36 3.98
N MET A 131 7.81 6.60 4.88
CA MET A 131 6.88 7.12 5.88
C MET A 131 7.57 7.71 7.12
N GLY A 132 8.89 7.60 7.24
CA GLY A 132 9.66 8.04 8.41
C GLY A 132 9.48 7.15 9.65
N VAL A 133 8.99 5.92 9.47
CA VAL A 133 8.70 4.96 10.56
C VAL A 133 9.84 3.94 10.74
N GLY A 134 10.69 3.75 9.72
CA GLY A 134 11.80 2.77 9.75
C GLY A 134 12.94 3.05 10.75
N LYS A 135 12.93 4.20 11.44
CA LYS A 135 13.92 4.57 12.47
C LYS A 135 13.45 4.27 13.90
N CYS A 136 12.75 3.16 14.12
CA CYS A 136 12.52 2.69 15.48
C CYS A 136 13.76 1.90 15.94
N GLU A 137 14.69 2.61 16.60
CA GLU A 137 15.64 2.01 17.56
C GLU A 137 14.88 1.41 18.75
#